data_AF-A0A1X2GH67-F1
#
_entry.id   AF-A0A1X2GH67-F1
#
_cell.length_a   1.000
_cell.length_b   1.000
_cell.length_c   1.000
_cell.angle_alpha   90.00
_cell.angle_beta   90.00
_cell.angle_gamma   90.00
#
_symmetry.space_group_name_H-M   'P 1'
#
loop_
_entity.id
_entity.type
_entity.pdbx_description
1 polymer ?
#
loop_
_entity_poly.entity_id
_entity_poly.type
_entity_poly.pdbx_seq_one_letter_code
_entity_poly.pdbx_strand_id
1 'polypeptide(L)' 'FECSHCDRVFSRKHDQERHTRIHTGKKPYQCHACHSCFARSDARRRHIDANLTCQ' A
#
# COMPACT_ATOMS: atom_id res chain seq x y z
N PHE A 1 2.32 -12.15 -14.50
CA PHE A 1 1.98 -10.71 -14.64
C PHE A 1 3.23 -9.89 -14.36
N GLU A 2 3.77 -9.24 -15.39
CA GLU A 2 5.03 -8.48 -15.31
C GLU A 2 4.80 -7.03 -14.86
N CYS A 3 5.75 -6.44 -14.14
CA CYS A 3 5.71 -5.03 -13.80
C CYS A 3 6.25 -4.18 -14.96
N SER A 4 5.57 -3.09 -15.30
CA SER A 4 6.01 -2.18 -16.37
C SER A 4 7.15 -1.24 -15.97
N HIS A 5 7.65 -1.31 -14.73
CA HIS A 5 8.68 -0.40 -14.20
C HIS A 5 9.91 -1.14 -13.67
N CYS A 6 9.89 -2.49 -13.65
CA CYS A 6 11.01 -3.32 -13.23
C CYS A 6 10.78 -4.78 -13.65
N ASP A 7 11.81 -5.61 -13.57
CA ASP A 7 11.79 -7.01 -14.05
C ASP A 7 11.05 -7.99 -13.13
N ARG A 8 10.20 -7.50 -12.21
CA ARG A 8 9.46 -8.38 -11.30
C ARG A 8 8.24 -8.99 -11.97
N VAL A 9 8.11 -10.31 -11.80
CA VAL A 9 6.95 -11.08 -12.26
C VAL A 9 6.16 -11.60 -11.06
N PHE A 10 4.84 -11.48 -11.15
CA PHE A 10 3.89 -11.91 -10.12
C PHE A 10 2.99 -13.02 -10.67
N SER A 11 2.61 -13.95 -9.79
CA SER A 11 1.69 -15.04 -10.09
C SER A 11 0.23 -14.57 -10.25
N ARG A 12 -0.13 -13.42 -9.66
CA ARG A 12 -1.49 -12.86 -9.73
C ARG A 12 -1.48 -11.39 -10.15
N LYS A 13 -2.52 -10.98 -10.87
CA LYS A 13 -2.67 -9.60 -11.38
C LYS A 13 -2.75 -8.59 -10.23
N HIS A 14 -3.55 -8.85 -9.20
CA HIS A 14 -3.69 -7.94 -8.06
C HIS A 14 -2.39 -7.75 -7.28
N ASP A 15 -1.50 -8.75 -7.27
CA ASP A 15 -0.19 -8.63 -6.63
C ASP A 15 0.72 -7.68 -7.43
N GLN A 16 0.68 -7.77 -8.76
CA GLN A 16 1.37 -6.84 -9.66
C GLN A 16 0.79 -5.41 -9.53
N GLU A 17 -0.53 -5.24 -9.55
CA GLU A 17 -1.20 -3.94 -9.40
C GLU A 17 -0.95 -3.31 -8.02
N ARG A 18 -0.83 -4.13 -6.97
CA ARG A 18 -0.40 -3.66 -5.65
C ARG A 18 1.07 -3.24 -5.67
N HIS A 19 1.92 -4.00 -6.35
CA HIS A 19 3.33 -3.70 -6.47
C HIS A 19 3.60 -2.38 -7.21
N THR A 20 2.86 -2.07 -8.29
CA THR A 20 3.06 -0.81 -9.05
C THR A 20 2.84 0.46 -8.21
N ARG A 21 2.20 0.35 -7.05
CA ARG A 21 2.06 1.45 -6.08
C ARG A 21 3.40 1.94 -5.52
N ILE A 22 4.44 1.09 -5.51
CA ILE A 22 5.78 1.51 -5.08
C ILE A 22 6.43 2.46 -6.08
N HIS A 23 6.15 2.28 -7.37
CA HIS A 23 6.70 3.11 -8.44
C HIS A 23 5.91 4.41 -8.61
N THR A 24 4.59 4.32 -8.54
CA THR A 24 3.68 5.46 -8.73
C THR A 24 3.50 6.30 -7.46
N GLY A 25 3.97 5.83 -6.30
CA GLY A 25 3.72 6.47 -5.01
C GLY A 25 2.25 6.46 -4.56
N LYS A 26 1.37 5.74 -5.26
CA LYS A 26 -0.07 5.68 -4.94
C LYS A 26 -0.30 5.11 -3.53
N LYS A 27 -0.97 5.90 -2.70
CA LYS A 27 -1.31 5.53 -1.31
C LYS A 27 -2.82 5.68 -1.08
N PRO A 28 -3.65 4.75 -1.58
CA PRO A 28 -5.10 4.91 -1.58
C PRO A 28 -5.76 4.71 -0.20
N TYR A 29 -5.02 4.27 0.83
CA TYR A 29 -5.59 4.00 2.15
C TYR A 29 -5.18 5.09 3.14
N GLN A 30 -6.12 5.93 3.55
CA GLN A 30 -5.88 7.01 4.51
C GLN A 30 -6.32 6.62 5.94
N CYS A 31 -5.54 6.95 7.01
CA CYS A 31 -6.06 7.01 8.41
C CYS A 31 -6.93 8.27 8.48
N HIS A 32 -8.22 8.15 8.81
CA HIS A 32 -9.08 9.34 8.92
C HIS A 32 -8.78 10.20 10.16
N ALA A 33 -8.05 9.67 11.15
CA ALA A 33 -7.68 10.41 12.35
C ALA A 33 -6.43 11.29 12.15
N CYS A 34 -5.33 10.76 11.61
CA CYS A 34 -4.09 11.55 11.38
C CYS A 34 -3.82 11.88 9.90
N HIS A 35 -4.75 11.55 8.99
CA HIS A 35 -4.64 11.75 7.54
C HIS A 35 -3.44 11.08 6.84
N SER A 36 -2.71 10.20 7.53
CA SER A 36 -1.60 9.44 6.95
C SER A 36 -2.08 8.49 5.85
N CYS A 37 -1.38 8.50 4.71
CA CYS A 37 -1.70 7.66 3.56
C CYS A 37 -0.75 6.45 3.45
N PHE A 38 -1.31 5.28 3.14
CA PHE A 38 -0.62 4.00 3.03
C PHE A 38 -0.86 3.36 1.65
N ALA A 39 0.16 2.65 1.15
CA ALA A 39 0.06 1.92 -0.12
C ALA A 39 -0.75 0.61 -0.01
N ARG A 40 -0.93 0.09 1.21
CA ARG A 40 -1.64 -1.16 1.51
C ARG A 40 -2.61 -1.01 2.67
N SER A 41 -3.71 -1.77 2.63
CA SER A 41 -4.75 -1.77 3.65
C SER A 41 -4.28 -2.35 4.98
N ASP A 42 -3.44 -3.38 4.95
CA ASP A 42 -2.88 -4.03 6.13
C ASP A 42 -1.90 -3.10 6.87
N ALA A 43 -1.13 -2.29 6.13
CA ALA A 43 -0.25 -1.28 6.70
C ALA A 43 -1.06 -0.21 7.45
N ARG A 44 -2.13 0.31 6.84
CA ARG A 44 -3.07 1.21 7.52
C ARG A 44 -3.71 0.56 8.74
N ARG A 45 -4.14 -0.70 8.62
CA ARG A 45 -4.80 -1.43 9.72
C ARG A 45 -3.87 -1.59 10.91
N ARG A 46 -2.62 -2.03 10.70
CA ARG A 46 -1.61 -2.10 11.76
C ARG A 46 -1.35 -0.76 12.44
N HIS A 47 -1.36 0.33 11.67
CA HIS A 47 -1.22 1.68 12.22
C HIS A 47 -2.38 2.10 13.13
N ILE A 48 -3.61 1.69 12.80
CA ILE A 48 -4.80 1.95 13.64
C ILE A 48 -4.80 1.02 14.86
N ASP A 49 -4.56 -0.27 14.64
CA ASP A 49 -4.57 -1.31 15.69
C ASP A 49 -3.49 -1.09 16.75
N ALA A 50 -2.38 -0.42 16.39
CA ALA A 50 -1.32 -0.10 17.32
C ALA A 50 -1.75 0.86 18.45
N ASN A 51 -2.95 1.47 18.39
CA ASN A 51 -3.57 2.35 19.42
C ASN A 51 -2.70 3.51 19.98
N LEU A 52 -1.44 3.64 19.56
CA LEU A 52 -0.42 4.55 20.07
C LEU A 52 0.19 5.44 18.97
N THR A 53 -0.20 5.24 17.69
CA THR A 53 0.49 5.87 16.54
C THR A 53 -0.37 6.73 15.62
N CYS A 54 -1.70 6.79 15.77
CA CYS A 54 -2.55 7.76 15.05
C CYS A 54 -2.85 8.92 16.04
N GLN A 55 -1.84 9.78 16.28
CA GLN A 55 -1.95 11.10 16.93
C GLN A 55 -1.74 12.18 15.88
#